data_AF-A0A182H7T3-F1
#
_entry.id   AF-A0A182H7T3-F1
#
_cell.length_a   1.000
_cell.length_b   1.000
_cell.length_c   1.000
_cell.angle_alpha   90.00
_cell.angle_beta   90.00
_cell.angle_gamma   90.00
#
_symmetry.space_group_name_H-M   'P 1'
#
loop_
_entity.id
_entity.type
_entity.pdbx_description
1 polymer ?
#
loop_
_entity_poly.entity_id
_entity_poly.type
_entity_poly.pdbx_seq_one_letter_code
_entity_poly.pdbx_strand_id
1 'polypeptide(L)'
;MYRYLAKHKYLINLDPADVRRKIAYFKYLNATTEEILQQPTLFTLHLITLENRTTILRECGFVETLNLMALSKYITIVRQKIKALKNNKLIPPDLNVMEQLSKQFEIEVKVNIDFNEEMHLQTLRELFINAYIRKRLQLNDEEINKLWKSYSKIKHKSFGHTQRVVDILEHDLKFSIKIVRNLYLLHADPENLLRYQEVVPSIAGLDIKEVMLKQPKIAMIPCDSVKQILGYFREFGIGEAGVLKYSTILTLSPNTVLARMEQLQKTKEFEVLSKHPRITKLIAYQTKAAIRLDYLQQLKVRCASLNVLASHSQNFEKYIRDGYDRNNVKDVAHYLKMVFQRQDNEVVEQLKRHPNWFHVPTVQMQETLDHLKGTGFSMNDIYENVQLLLYPLSRINHKLGKLLECKRAKKKHDELGIELTSVTPTQMLSLCLYAIELDFHFTGDGIWPEQVQHSDSSTGTNIELPKSLSKDYKFGKKPSAQKKNSS
;
A
#
# COMPACT_ATOMS: atom_id res chain seq x y z
N MET A 1 8.30 7.03 45.49
CA MET A 1 8.18 6.56 44.09
C MET A 1 7.25 5.34 43.95
N TYR A 2 7.47 4.23 44.67
CA TYR A 2 6.65 3.01 44.57
C TYR A 2 5.14 3.22 44.82
N ARG A 3 4.76 4.01 45.84
CA ARG A 3 3.36 4.38 46.12
C ARG A 3 2.70 5.24 45.03
N TYR A 4 3.48 6.03 44.28
CA TYR A 4 2.96 6.88 43.18
C TYR A 4 2.70 6.06 41.92
N LEU A 5 3.65 5.19 41.55
CA LEU A 5 3.47 4.24 40.44
C LEU A 5 2.37 3.21 40.73
N ALA A 6 2.17 2.84 41.99
CA ALA A 6 1.03 2.01 42.40
C ALA A 6 -0.33 2.67 42.13
N LYS A 7 -0.43 4.01 42.24
CA LYS A 7 -1.62 4.80 41.92
C LYS A 7 -1.78 5.09 40.42
N HIS A 8 -0.67 5.13 39.67
CA HIS A 8 -0.63 5.45 38.24
C HIS A 8 0.05 4.35 37.41
N LYS A 9 -0.43 3.11 37.55
CA LYS A 9 0.18 1.92 36.93
C LYS A 9 0.37 2.03 35.41
N TYR A 10 -0.49 2.78 34.72
CA TYR A 10 -0.40 3.00 33.27
C TYR A 10 0.90 3.71 32.84
N LEU A 11 1.54 4.47 33.73
CA LEU A 11 2.81 5.14 33.45
C LEU A 11 3.96 4.15 33.23
N ILE A 12 3.87 2.94 33.78
CA ILE A 12 4.90 1.89 33.66
C ILE A 12 5.03 1.41 32.21
N ASN A 13 3.94 1.45 31.45
CA ASN A 13 3.88 0.93 30.09
C ASN A 13 4.19 2.00 29.02
N LEU A 14 4.57 3.21 29.42
CA LEU A 14 4.89 4.28 28.48
C LEU A 14 6.32 4.12 27.97
N ASP A 15 6.52 4.46 26.69
CA ASP A 15 7.85 4.50 26.08
C ASP A 15 8.76 5.53 26.81
N PRO A 16 9.89 5.11 27.39
CA PRO A 16 10.80 6.00 28.10
C PRO A 16 11.32 7.17 27.25
N ALA A 17 11.52 6.96 25.94
CA ALA A 17 11.99 8.03 25.05
C ALA A 17 10.92 9.11 24.89
N ASP A 18 9.66 8.70 24.68
CA ASP A 18 8.53 9.62 24.59
C ASP A 18 8.27 10.38 25.90
N VAL A 19 8.38 9.70 27.05
CA VAL A 19 8.27 10.33 28.37
C VAL A 19 9.33 11.42 28.55
N ARG A 20 10.59 11.15 28.20
CA ARG A 20 11.67 12.16 28.28
C ARG A 20 11.38 13.39 27.45
N ARG A 21 10.90 13.23 26.21
CA ARG A 21 10.51 14.36 25.34
C ARG A 21 9.39 15.20 25.95
N LYS A 22 8.37 14.55 26.54
CA LYS A 22 7.28 15.27 27.23
C LYS A 22 7.77 16.02 28.46
N ILE A 23 8.66 15.44 29.26
CA ILE A 23 9.27 16.14 30.41
C ILE A 23 10.03 17.37 29.93
N ALA A 24 10.86 17.24 28.90
CA ALA A 24 11.58 18.38 28.32
C ALA A 24 10.62 19.48 27.84
N TYR A 25 9.51 19.08 27.19
CA TYR A 25 8.46 20.01 26.78
C TYR A 25 7.77 20.70 27.96
N PHE A 26 7.43 19.97 29.03
CA PHE A 26 6.83 20.56 30.22
C PHE A 26 7.79 21.53 30.92
N LYS A 27 9.09 21.22 30.94
CA LYS A 27 10.12 22.12 31.45
C LYS A 27 10.28 23.37 30.58
N TYR A 28 10.17 23.24 29.27
CA TYR A 28 10.10 24.39 28.36
C TYR A 28 8.88 25.31 28.63
N LEU A 29 7.78 24.76 29.16
CA LEU A 29 6.63 25.52 29.66
C LEU A 29 6.81 26.04 31.10
N ASN A 30 8.04 26.04 31.62
CA ASN A 30 8.39 26.46 32.98
C ASN A 30 7.72 25.64 34.11
N ALA A 31 7.30 24.40 33.84
CA ALA A 31 6.68 23.57 34.87
C ALA A 31 7.71 22.99 35.86
N THR A 32 7.42 23.10 37.14
CA THR A 32 8.18 22.46 38.22
C THR A 32 8.00 20.94 38.20
N THR A 33 8.87 20.22 38.91
CA THR A 33 8.79 18.76 38.96
C THR A 33 7.52 18.31 39.70
N GLU A 34 7.14 19.05 40.73
CA GLU A 34 5.93 18.87 41.52
C GLU A 34 4.68 19.01 40.65
N GLU A 35 4.60 20.06 39.82
CA GLU A 35 3.46 20.27 38.90
C GLU A 35 3.33 19.16 37.87
N ILE A 36 4.45 18.67 37.33
CA ILE A 36 4.45 17.53 36.40
C ILE A 36 3.88 16.29 37.08
N LEU A 37 4.29 16.02 38.33
CA LEU A 37 3.79 14.88 39.11
C LEU A 37 2.32 15.01 39.51
N GLN A 38 1.77 16.23 39.56
CA GLN A 38 0.34 16.45 39.81
C GLN A 38 -0.54 16.18 38.58
N GLN A 39 0.05 16.10 37.37
CA GLN A 39 -0.69 15.93 36.11
C GLN A 39 -0.27 14.65 35.35
N PRO A 40 -0.34 13.45 35.96
CA PRO A 40 0.13 12.21 35.34
C PRO A 40 -0.62 11.84 34.06
N THR A 41 -1.87 12.29 33.91
CA THR A 41 -2.69 12.02 32.73
C THR A 41 -2.14 12.67 31.46
N LEU A 42 -1.37 13.76 31.56
CA LEU A 42 -0.76 14.40 30.39
C LEU A 42 0.25 13.50 29.66
N PHE A 43 0.86 12.55 30.37
CA PHE A 43 1.78 11.59 29.77
C PHE A 43 1.09 10.60 28.81
N THR A 44 -0.23 10.44 28.92
CA THR A 44 -1.03 9.60 28.00
C THR A 44 -1.34 10.28 26.68
N LEU A 45 -1.16 11.60 26.58
CA LEU A 45 -1.39 12.35 25.35
C LEU A 45 -0.15 12.30 24.46
N HIS A 46 -0.32 12.36 23.15
CA HIS A 46 0.81 12.55 22.23
C HIS A 46 1.40 13.96 22.39
N LEU A 47 2.72 14.09 22.23
CA LEU A 47 3.42 15.38 22.35
C LEU A 47 2.81 16.45 21.42
N ILE A 48 2.55 16.10 20.16
CA ILE A 48 1.90 16.99 19.19
C ILE A 48 0.52 17.48 19.65
N THR A 49 -0.20 16.69 20.44
CA THR A 49 -1.50 17.10 21.00
C THR A 49 -1.30 18.15 22.10
N LEU A 50 -0.27 18.00 22.94
CA LEU A 50 0.08 18.96 23.97
C LEU A 50 0.50 20.29 23.34
N GLU A 51 1.38 20.25 22.34
CA GLU A 51 1.82 21.43 21.58
C GLU A 51 0.65 22.18 20.96
N ASN A 52 -0.25 21.48 20.25
CA ASN A 52 -1.44 22.10 19.68
C ASN A 52 -2.33 22.75 20.75
N ARG A 53 -2.56 22.10 21.90
CA ARG A 53 -3.37 22.67 22.98
C ARG A 53 -2.73 23.93 23.56
N THR A 54 -1.42 23.91 23.77
CA THR A 54 -0.66 25.07 24.25
C THR A 54 -0.81 26.25 23.28
N THR A 55 -0.57 26.02 21.99
CA THR A 55 -0.69 27.08 20.96
C THR A 55 -2.11 27.62 20.89
N ILE A 56 -3.12 26.76 20.91
CA ILE A 56 -4.54 27.18 20.89
C ILE A 56 -4.88 28.07 22.10
N LEU A 57 -4.45 27.69 23.30
CA LEU A 57 -4.72 28.49 24.49
C LEU A 57 -4.02 29.85 24.41
N ARG A 58 -2.79 29.92 23.89
CA ARG A 58 -2.09 31.19 23.63
C ARG A 58 -2.82 32.06 22.61
N GLU A 59 -3.27 31.49 21.50
CA GLU A 59 -4.08 32.19 20.49
C GLU A 59 -5.34 32.80 21.11
N CYS A 60 -5.91 32.17 22.13
CA CYS A 60 -7.11 32.64 22.85
C CYS A 60 -6.82 33.62 23.99
N GLY A 61 -5.56 34.02 24.21
CA GLY A 61 -5.19 35.00 25.26
C GLY A 61 -4.86 34.39 26.64
N PHE A 62 -4.68 33.07 26.74
CA PHE A 62 -4.17 32.44 27.96
C PHE A 62 -2.66 32.59 28.00
N VAL A 63 -2.17 33.72 28.49
CA VAL A 63 -0.73 34.01 28.59
C VAL A 63 -0.21 33.64 29.98
N GLU A 64 -0.76 34.27 31.03
CA GLU A 64 -0.28 34.08 32.41
C GLU A 64 -0.80 32.80 33.07
N THR A 65 -1.94 32.29 32.62
CA THR A 65 -2.66 31.15 33.20
C THR A 65 -2.32 29.83 32.53
N LEU A 66 -1.43 29.85 31.53
CA LEU A 66 -1.04 28.69 30.75
C LEU A 66 -0.07 27.82 31.55
N ASN A 67 -0.62 26.81 32.23
CA ASN A 67 0.13 25.82 32.98
C ASN A 67 -0.35 24.39 32.68
N LEU A 68 0.27 23.39 33.30
CA LEU A 68 -0.08 21.98 33.09
C LEU A 68 -1.53 21.66 33.49
N MET A 69 -2.09 22.35 34.48
CA MET A 69 -3.49 22.18 34.86
C MET A 69 -4.44 22.70 33.77
N ALA A 70 -4.12 23.83 33.14
CA ALA A 70 -4.88 24.34 32.01
C ALA A 70 -4.83 23.36 30.83
N LEU A 71 -3.67 22.78 30.54
CA LEU A 71 -3.52 21.77 29.48
C LEU A 71 -4.29 20.48 29.76
N SER A 72 -4.33 20.03 31.01
CA SER A 72 -5.08 18.83 31.40
C SER A 72 -6.59 19.06 31.31
N LYS A 73 -7.05 20.27 31.63
CA LYS A 73 -8.45 20.71 31.54
C LYS A 73 -8.83 21.34 30.19
N TYR A 74 -7.97 21.25 29.17
CA TYR A 74 -8.15 21.92 27.88
C TYR A 74 -9.56 21.80 27.29
N ILE A 75 -10.10 20.57 27.21
CA ILE A 75 -11.43 20.32 26.63
C ILE A 75 -12.53 21.04 27.42
N THR A 76 -12.41 21.08 28.74
CA THR A 76 -13.34 21.79 29.62
C THR A 76 -13.22 23.29 29.38
N ILE A 77 -12.00 23.83 29.34
CA ILE A 77 -11.73 25.26 29.16
C ILE A 77 -12.30 25.78 27.84
N VAL A 78 -11.99 25.14 26.72
CA VAL A 78 -12.46 25.63 25.40
C VAL A 78 -13.98 25.55 25.25
N ARG A 79 -14.65 24.71 26.04
CA ARG A 79 -16.11 24.60 26.07
C ARG A 79 -16.76 25.54 27.08
N GLN A 80 -16.02 26.41 27.78
CA GLN A 80 -16.63 27.42 28.63
C GLN A 80 -17.04 28.65 27.84
N LYS A 81 -18.01 29.38 28.41
CA LYS A 81 -18.41 30.70 27.93
C LYS A 81 -17.31 31.71 28.19
N ILE A 82 -17.14 32.70 27.31
CA ILE A 82 -16.10 33.73 27.44
C ILE A 82 -16.23 34.47 28.77
N LYS A 83 -17.44 34.84 29.17
CA LYS A 83 -17.72 35.48 30.47
C LYS A 83 -17.23 34.65 31.65
N ALA A 84 -17.40 33.33 31.61
CA ALA A 84 -16.93 32.45 32.67
C ALA A 84 -15.40 32.38 32.72
N LEU A 85 -14.72 32.41 31.56
CA LEU A 85 -13.26 32.46 31.48
C LEU A 85 -12.71 33.76 32.09
N LYS A 86 -13.34 34.89 31.79
CA LYS A 86 -13.00 36.21 32.38
C LYS A 86 -13.24 36.25 33.88
N ASN A 87 -14.43 35.83 34.33
CA ASN A 87 -14.79 35.82 35.75
C ASN A 87 -13.86 34.94 36.61
N ASN A 88 -13.42 33.81 36.05
CA ASN A 88 -12.45 32.91 36.70
C ASN A 88 -10.99 33.36 36.52
N LYS A 89 -10.75 34.54 35.95
CA LYS A 89 -9.42 35.10 35.68
C LYS A 89 -8.51 34.15 34.87
N LEU A 90 -9.11 33.33 34.01
CA LEU A 90 -8.37 32.46 33.09
C LEU A 90 -7.86 33.21 31.87
N ILE A 91 -8.54 34.29 31.50
CA ILE A 91 -8.11 35.31 30.53
C ILE A 91 -8.35 36.70 31.14
N PRO A 92 -7.66 37.76 30.66
CA PRO A 92 -7.87 39.10 31.18
C PRO A 92 -9.33 39.57 31.04
N PRO A 93 -9.90 40.26 32.05
CA PRO A 93 -11.31 40.66 32.04
C PRO A 93 -11.63 41.69 30.93
N ASP A 94 -10.67 42.54 30.61
CA ASP A 94 -10.69 43.56 29.58
C ASP A 94 -10.31 43.04 28.19
N LEU A 95 -9.92 41.76 28.06
CA LEU A 95 -9.53 41.18 26.78
C LEU A 95 -10.68 41.24 25.76
N ASN A 96 -10.42 41.90 24.63
CA ASN A 96 -11.25 41.79 23.44
C ASN A 96 -10.94 40.47 22.71
N VAL A 97 -11.74 39.43 22.98
CA VAL A 97 -11.51 38.08 22.43
C VAL A 97 -11.66 38.07 20.90
N MET A 98 -12.55 38.88 20.32
CA MET A 98 -12.72 38.97 18.86
C MET A 98 -11.44 39.47 18.19
N GLU A 99 -10.88 40.56 18.70
CA GLU A 99 -9.62 41.14 18.21
C GLU A 99 -8.44 40.18 18.44
N GLN A 100 -8.39 39.56 19.63
CA GLN A 100 -7.36 38.58 19.99
C GLN A 100 -7.32 37.39 19.04
N LEU A 101 -8.47 36.88 18.59
CA LEU A 101 -8.53 35.78 17.62
C LEU A 101 -8.29 36.27 16.19
N SER A 102 -8.81 37.45 15.82
CA SER A 102 -8.64 38.02 14.49
C SER A 102 -7.16 38.29 14.15
N LYS A 103 -6.37 38.78 15.11
CA LYS A 103 -4.94 39.09 14.89
C LYS A 103 -4.05 37.87 14.70
N GLN A 104 -4.56 36.65 14.88
CA GLN A 104 -3.79 35.42 14.66
C GLN A 104 -3.69 35.03 13.19
N PHE A 105 -4.43 35.71 12.32
CA PHE A 105 -4.46 35.43 10.89
C PHE A 105 -3.60 36.41 10.12
N GLU A 106 -2.87 35.91 9.10
CA GLU A 106 -2.05 36.74 8.21
C GLU A 106 -2.90 37.60 7.26
N ILE A 107 -4.13 37.14 7.00
CA ILE A 107 -5.14 37.86 6.23
C ILE A 107 -6.23 38.38 7.16
N GLU A 108 -6.85 39.48 6.78
CA GLU A 108 -8.00 40.00 7.53
C GLU A 108 -9.16 38.99 7.49
N VAL A 109 -9.53 38.44 8.65
CA VAL A 109 -10.65 37.50 8.81
C VAL A 109 -11.77 38.18 9.58
N LYS A 110 -12.86 38.50 8.88
CA LYS A 110 -14.06 39.09 9.49
C LYS A 110 -15.09 38.00 9.77
N VAL A 111 -15.58 37.99 11.01
CA VAL A 111 -16.69 37.14 11.43
C VAL A 111 -17.88 38.07 11.69
N ASN A 112 -18.87 38.05 10.79
CA ASN A 112 -20.07 38.88 10.92
C ASN A 112 -21.06 38.19 11.86
N ILE A 113 -20.87 38.40 13.16
CA ILE A 113 -21.76 37.91 14.22
C ILE A 113 -22.07 39.03 15.21
N ASP A 114 -23.25 38.94 15.82
CA ASP A 114 -23.56 39.68 17.03
C ASP A 114 -22.85 39.01 18.22
N PHE A 115 -21.64 39.50 18.52
CA PHE A 115 -20.79 38.93 19.55
C PHE A 115 -21.39 39.15 20.93
N ASN A 116 -21.49 38.07 21.71
CA ASN A 116 -21.79 38.14 23.13
C ASN A 116 -20.85 37.23 23.94
N GLU A 117 -20.56 37.61 25.18
CA GLU A 117 -19.66 36.83 26.05
C GLU A 117 -20.30 35.54 26.59
N GLU A 118 -21.59 35.32 26.32
CA GLU A 118 -22.28 34.06 26.63
C GLU A 118 -21.96 32.95 25.60
N MET A 119 -21.28 33.29 24.50
CA MET A 119 -20.78 32.31 23.53
C MET A 119 -19.65 31.45 24.11
N HIS A 120 -19.63 30.18 23.72
CA HIS A 120 -18.52 29.28 24.02
C HIS A 120 -17.27 29.63 23.20
N LEU A 121 -16.09 29.58 23.83
CA LEU A 121 -14.82 29.87 23.16
C LEU A 121 -14.60 28.96 21.93
N GLN A 122 -14.93 27.67 22.03
CA GLN A 122 -14.83 26.73 20.92
C GLN A 122 -15.70 27.17 19.73
N THR A 123 -16.95 27.57 19.97
CA THR A 123 -17.85 28.05 18.90
C THR A 123 -17.25 29.25 18.19
N LEU A 124 -16.70 30.19 18.95
CA LEU A 124 -16.08 31.37 18.36
C LEU A 124 -14.88 31.00 17.48
N ARG A 125 -14.01 30.09 17.96
CA ARG A 125 -12.88 29.60 17.16
C ARG A 125 -13.32 28.89 15.88
N GLU A 126 -14.39 28.09 15.94
CA GLU A 126 -14.95 27.41 14.77
C GLU A 126 -15.43 28.43 13.72
N LEU A 127 -16.02 29.55 14.14
CA LEU A 127 -16.42 30.63 13.25
C LEU A 127 -15.23 31.33 12.58
N PHE A 128 -14.15 31.59 13.31
CA PHE A 128 -12.92 32.14 12.74
C PHE A 128 -12.25 31.18 11.75
N ILE A 129 -12.20 29.87 12.05
CA ILE A 129 -11.72 28.86 11.11
C ILE A 129 -12.58 28.89 9.84
N ASN A 130 -13.91 28.90 9.98
CA ASN A 130 -14.84 28.95 8.85
C ASN A 130 -14.63 30.19 7.99
N ALA A 131 -14.52 31.38 8.59
CA ALA A 131 -14.31 32.62 7.88
C ALA A 131 -12.96 32.60 7.12
N TYR A 132 -11.90 32.11 7.75
CA TYR A 132 -10.60 31.96 7.12
C TYR A 132 -10.64 31.01 5.91
N ILE A 133 -11.11 29.76 6.09
CA ILE A 133 -11.11 28.77 5.01
C ILE A 133 -12.10 29.10 3.89
N ARG A 134 -13.22 29.78 4.19
CA ARG A 134 -14.11 30.33 3.16
C ARG A 134 -13.39 31.37 2.32
N LYS A 135 -12.71 32.31 2.96
CA LYS A 135 -11.97 33.37 2.26
C LYS A 135 -10.81 32.80 1.44
N ARG A 136 -10.05 31.88 2.03
CA ARG A 136 -8.82 31.36 1.43
C ARG A 136 -9.08 30.32 0.34
N LEU A 137 -9.96 29.35 0.60
CA LEU A 137 -10.23 28.22 -0.30
C LEU A 137 -11.56 28.34 -1.07
N GLN A 138 -12.28 29.45 -0.90
CA GLN A 138 -13.58 29.71 -1.54
C GLN A 138 -14.63 28.63 -1.26
N LEU A 139 -14.61 28.06 -0.04
CA LEU A 139 -15.55 27.00 0.35
C LEU A 139 -16.99 27.51 0.42
N ASN A 140 -17.93 26.72 -0.13
CA ASN A 140 -19.37 26.95 0.05
C ASN A 140 -19.90 26.31 1.34
N ASP A 141 -21.18 26.56 1.66
CA ASP A 141 -21.81 26.05 2.89
C ASP A 141 -21.83 24.52 2.97
N GLU A 142 -22.02 23.82 1.86
CA GLU A 142 -22.02 22.35 1.81
C GLU A 142 -20.63 21.78 2.14
N GLU A 143 -19.58 22.39 1.63
CA GLU A 143 -18.19 21.99 1.86
C GLU A 143 -17.77 22.25 3.31
N ILE A 144 -18.21 23.36 3.90
CA ILE A 144 -18.04 23.64 5.33
C ILE A 144 -18.77 22.59 6.18
N ASN A 145 -20.02 22.28 5.84
CA ASN A 145 -20.77 21.24 6.54
C ASN A 145 -20.09 19.87 6.43
N LYS A 146 -19.53 19.54 5.26
CA LYS A 146 -18.75 18.31 5.05
C LYS A 146 -17.47 18.29 5.90
N LEU A 147 -16.76 19.42 6.00
CA LEU A 147 -15.59 19.56 6.87
C LEU A 147 -15.93 19.19 8.31
N TRP A 148 -16.98 19.80 8.87
CA TRP A 148 -17.36 19.55 10.25
C TRP A 148 -17.93 18.15 10.47
N LYS A 149 -18.65 17.59 9.50
CA LYS A 149 -19.19 16.23 9.61
C LYS A 149 -18.11 15.15 9.55
N SER A 150 -17.14 15.28 8.65
CA SER A 150 -16.14 14.23 8.38
C SER A 150 -14.79 14.47 9.06
N TYR A 151 -14.45 15.72 9.35
CA TYR A 151 -13.10 16.15 9.75
C TYR A 151 -13.12 17.13 10.94
N SER A 152 -14.11 16.98 11.84
CA SER A 152 -14.36 17.85 13.01
C SER A 152 -13.17 18.08 13.93
N LYS A 153 -12.15 17.21 13.90
CA LYS A 153 -10.93 17.36 14.71
C LYS A 153 -10.14 18.63 14.39
N ILE A 154 -10.45 19.34 13.29
CA ILE A 154 -9.75 20.56 12.88
C ILE A 154 -9.92 21.67 13.93
N LYS A 155 -11.00 21.66 14.72
CA LYS A 155 -11.17 22.54 15.88
C LYS A 155 -10.09 22.38 16.95
N HIS A 156 -9.35 21.27 16.94
CA HIS A 156 -8.24 21.01 17.85
C HIS A 156 -6.88 21.27 17.19
N LYS A 157 -6.86 21.97 16.06
CA LYS A 157 -5.68 22.58 15.46
C LYS A 157 -5.65 24.07 15.79
N SER A 158 -4.45 24.62 15.88
CA SER A 158 -4.25 26.06 16.01
C SER A 158 -4.56 26.77 14.68
N PHE A 159 -4.83 28.07 14.74
CA PHE A 159 -5.02 28.88 13.53
C PHE A 159 -3.74 28.90 12.71
N GLY A 160 -2.59 29.12 13.36
CA GLY A 160 -1.28 29.09 12.69
C GLY A 160 -0.99 27.76 11.99
N HIS A 161 -1.36 26.62 12.59
CA HIS A 161 -1.21 25.31 11.94
C HIS A 161 -2.05 25.20 10.68
N THR A 162 -3.33 25.62 10.75
CA THR A 162 -4.25 25.56 9.62
C THR A 162 -3.77 26.45 8.47
N GLN A 163 -3.31 27.67 8.78
CA GLN A 163 -2.75 28.59 7.80
C GLN A 163 -1.52 27.99 7.11
N ARG A 164 -0.53 27.57 7.89
CA ARG A 164 0.71 26.99 7.36
C ARG A 164 0.47 25.76 6.50
N VAL A 165 -0.47 24.89 6.87
CA VAL A 165 -0.85 23.74 6.03
C VAL A 165 -1.46 24.20 4.71
N VAL A 166 -2.36 25.19 4.72
CA VAL A 166 -2.95 25.74 3.49
C VAL A 166 -1.87 26.37 2.62
N ASP A 167 -0.96 27.15 3.19
CA ASP A 167 0.11 27.82 2.43
C ASP A 167 1.06 26.82 1.76
N ILE A 168 1.50 25.79 2.49
CA ILE A 168 2.36 24.73 1.92
C ILE A 168 1.61 23.99 0.79
N LEU A 169 0.34 23.65 1.02
CA LEU A 169 -0.45 22.94 0.01
C LEU A 169 -0.62 23.79 -1.26
N GLU A 170 -1.00 25.06 -1.13
CA GLU A 170 -1.24 25.95 -2.28
C GLU A 170 0.05 26.37 -2.99
N HIS A 171 1.06 26.79 -2.24
CA HIS A 171 2.24 27.45 -2.80
C HIS A 171 3.39 26.49 -3.07
N ASP A 172 3.68 25.56 -2.15
CA ASP A 172 4.86 24.68 -2.29
C ASP A 172 4.52 23.41 -3.08
N LEU A 173 3.33 22.85 -2.86
CA LEU A 173 2.85 21.62 -3.47
C LEU A 173 1.86 21.85 -4.63
N LYS A 174 1.45 23.11 -4.87
CA LYS A 174 0.58 23.51 -5.99
C LYS A 174 -0.79 22.80 -6.01
N PHE A 175 -1.33 22.48 -4.83
CA PHE A 175 -2.71 22.03 -4.69
C PHE A 175 -3.65 23.24 -4.82
N SER A 176 -4.46 23.27 -5.88
CA SER A 176 -5.54 24.24 -6.04
C SER A 176 -6.87 23.67 -5.50
N ILE A 177 -7.84 23.43 -6.38
CA ILE A 177 -9.15 22.82 -6.07
C ILE A 177 -9.04 21.43 -5.41
N LYS A 178 -7.86 20.80 -5.48
CA LYS A 178 -7.61 19.52 -4.83
C LYS A 178 -7.67 19.60 -3.31
N ILE A 179 -7.39 20.75 -2.68
CA ILE A 179 -7.54 20.92 -1.23
C ILE A 179 -9.02 20.76 -0.86
N VAL A 180 -9.90 21.47 -1.57
CA VAL A 180 -11.36 21.44 -1.38
C VAL A 180 -11.93 20.03 -1.56
N ARG A 181 -11.46 19.31 -2.60
CA ARG A 181 -11.87 17.90 -2.83
C ARG A 181 -11.35 16.95 -1.74
N ASN A 182 -10.31 17.32 -1.01
CA ASN A 182 -9.61 16.50 -0.03
C ASN A 182 -9.42 17.24 1.32
N LEU A 183 -10.50 17.73 1.92
CA LEU A 183 -10.45 18.52 3.17
C LEU A 183 -9.75 17.84 4.35
N TYR A 184 -9.53 16.52 4.31
CA TYR A 184 -8.67 15.84 5.29
C TYR A 184 -7.22 16.34 5.29
N LEU A 185 -6.76 16.95 4.19
CA LEU A 185 -5.41 17.52 4.07
C LEU A 185 -5.16 18.66 5.05
N LEU A 186 -6.21 19.34 5.53
CA LEU A 186 -6.08 20.38 6.56
C LEU A 186 -5.59 19.83 7.91
N HIS A 187 -5.50 18.51 8.05
CA HIS A 187 -4.92 17.84 9.22
C HIS A 187 -3.46 17.45 9.04
N ALA A 188 -2.87 17.70 7.87
CA ALA A 188 -1.51 17.33 7.56
C ALA A 188 -0.52 17.93 8.56
N ASP A 189 0.63 17.28 8.71
CA ASP A 189 1.72 17.82 9.51
C ASP A 189 2.60 18.72 8.61
N PRO A 190 2.65 20.04 8.84
CA PRO A 190 3.38 20.96 7.97
C PRO A 190 4.88 20.63 7.92
N GLU A 191 5.48 20.17 9.02
CA GLU A 191 6.91 19.82 9.02
C GLU A 191 7.16 18.57 8.17
N ASN A 192 6.25 17.60 8.25
CA ASN A 192 6.33 16.42 7.40
C ASN A 192 6.15 16.76 5.91
N LEU A 193 5.24 17.69 5.56
CA LEU A 193 5.06 18.15 4.17
C LEU A 193 6.33 18.78 3.60
N LEU A 194 7.01 19.63 4.38
CA LEU A 194 8.24 20.30 3.97
C LEU A 194 9.39 19.30 3.78
N ARG A 195 9.53 18.33 4.70
CA ARG A 195 10.58 17.29 4.64
C ARG A 195 10.47 16.36 3.43
N TYR A 196 9.31 16.24 2.79
CA TYR A 196 9.12 15.26 1.72
C TYR A 196 10.08 15.44 0.55
N GLN A 197 10.35 16.68 0.13
CA GLN A 197 11.24 16.96 -1.01
C GLN A 197 12.68 16.53 -0.72
N GLU A 198 13.11 16.59 0.55
CA GLU A 198 14.45 16.19 0.97
C GLU A 198 14.55 14.67 1.14
N VAL A 199 13.52 14.05 1.73
CA VAL A 199 13.56 12.63 2.14
C VAL A 199 13.17 11.70 0.98
N VAL A 200 12.21 12.10 0.15
CA VAL A 200 11.69 11.35 -1.00
C VAL A 200 11.47 12.32 -2.17
N PRO A 201 12.54 12.79 -2.84
CA PRO A 201 12.42 13.82 -3.89
C PRO A 201 11.62 13.35 -5.11
N SER A 202 11.77 12.09 -5.49
CA SER A 202 11.09 11.50 -6.64
C SER A 202 10.77 10.03 -6.41
N ILE A 203 9.83 9.51 -7.21
CA ILE A 203 9.52 8.07 -7.30
C ILE A 203 9.53 7.71 -8.77
N ALA A 204 10.38 6.76 -9.18
CA ALA A 204 10.62 6.40 -10.59
C ALA A 204 10.82 7.63 -11.52
N GLY A 205 11.59 8.62 -11.05
CA GLY A 205 11.91 9.84 -11.79
C GLY A 205 10.80 10.90 -11.83
N LEU A 206 9.62 10.61 -11.27
CA LEU A 206 8.54 11.60 -11.15
C LEU A 206 8.67 12.36 -9.83
N ASP A 207 8.59 13.69 -9.89
CA ASP A 207 8.65 14.56 -8.71
C ASP A 207 7.56 14.18 -7.68
N ILE A 208 7.93 14.13 -6.41
CA ILE A 208 7.02 13.73 -5.34
C ILE A 208 5.78 14.62 -5.23
N LYS A 209 5.86 15.90 -5.57
CA LYS A 209 4.73 16.82 -5.61
C LYS A 209 3.72 16.37 -6.64
N GLU A 210 4.17 15.94 -7.82
CA GLU A 210 3.28 15.41 -8.86
C GLU A 210 2.62 14.10 -8.41
N VAL A 211 3.37 13.24 -7.71
CA VAL A 211 2.81 12.01 -7.13
C VAL A 211 1.73 12.34 -6.10
N MET A 212 1.97 13.30 -5.21
CA MET A 212 1.00 13.75 -4.22
C MET A 212 -0.21 14.40 -4.86
N LEU A 213 -0.04 15.19 -5.92
CA LEU A 213 -1.17 15.74 -6.66
C LEU A 213 -2.04 14.62 -7.23
N LYS A 214 -1.44 13.59 -7.82
CA LYS A 214 -2.18 12.42 -8.33
C LYS A 214 -2.84 11.61 -7.21
N GLN A 215 -2.18 11.47 -6.06
CA GLN A 215 -2.65 10.73 -4.90
C GLN A 215 -2.48 11.56 -3.59
N PRO A 216 -3.43 12.48 -3.30
CA PRO A 216 -3.34 13.42 -2.18
C PRO A 216 -3.10 12.79 -0.81
N LYS A 217 -3.59 11.56 -0.60
CA LYS A 217 -3.45 10.86 0.68
C LYS A 217 -2.00 10.61 1.07
N ILE A 218 -1.04 10.62 0.13
CA ILE A 218 0.39 10.47 0.43
C ILE A 218 0.90 11.62 1.30
N ALA A 219 0.39 12.85 1.09
CA ALA A 219 0.75 14.01 1.90
C ALA A 219 0.45 13.84 3.40
N MET A 220 -0.44 12.91 3.75
CA MET A 220 -0.81 12.57 5.14
C MET A 220 0.09 11.50 5.78
N ILE A 221 0.97 10.87 5.01
CA ILE A 221 1.83 9.79 5.48
C ILE A 221 3.16 10.38 5.93
N PRO A 222 3.81 9.88 7.00
CA PRO A 222 5.16 10.28 7.33
C PRO A 222 6.15 9.98 6.19
N CYS A 223 6.96 10.96 5.78
CA CYS A 223 7.93 10.81 4.69
C CYS A 223 8.93 9.66 4.95
N ASP A 224 9.32 9.47 6.21
CA ASP A 224 10.19 8.37 6.64
C ASP A 224 9.55 6.99 6.39
N SER A 225 8.22 6.87 6.57
CA SER A 225 7.49 5.63 6.25
C SER A 225 7.45 5.36 4.75
N VAL A 226 7.28 6.40 3.93
CA VAL A 226 7.33 6.27 2.46
C VAL A 226 8.73 5.84 2.01
N LYS A 227 9.78 6.47 2.53
CA LYS A 227 11.17 6.10 2.27
C LYS A 227 11.46 4.64 2.63
N GLN A 228 10.98 4.19 3.78
CA GLN A 228 11.13 2.81 4.23
C GLN A 228 10.43 1.82 3.29
N ILE A 229 9.19 2.12 2.87
CA ILE A 229 8.44 1.29 1.91
C ILE A 229 9.18 1.20 0.55
N LEU A 230 9.72 2.31 0.05
CA LEU A 230 10.54 2.31 -1.17
C LEU A 230 11.84 1.53 -0.98
N GLY A 231 12.44 1.57 0.22
CA GLY A 231 13.54 0.69 0.63
C GLY A 231 13.20 -0.79 0.43
N TYR A 232 12.08 -1.24 0.97
CA TYR A 232 11.62 -2.63 0.81
C TYR A 232 11.39 -3.02 -0.65
N PHE A 233 10.80 -2.15 -1.47
CA PHE A 233 10.64 -2.45 -2.89
C PHE A 233 11.99 -2.66 -3.59
N ARG A 234 13.00 -1.85 -3.27
CA ARG A 234 14.36 -2.00 -3.83
C ARG A 234 15.03 -3.28 -3.35
N GLU A 235 14.94 -3.59 -2.05
CA GLU A 235 15.50 -4.82 -1.45
C GLU A 235 14.92 -6.09 -2.10
N PHE A 236 13.63 -6.07 -2.44
CA PHE A 236 12.95 -7.20 -3.08
C PHE A 236 13.03 -7.17 -4.62
N GLY A 237 13.81 -6.24 -5.21
CA GLY A 237 13.99 -6.14 -6.66
C GLY A 237 12.73 -5.72 -7.44
N ILE A 238 11.79 -5.02 -6.79
CA ILE A 238 10.57 -4.50 -7.40
C ILE A 238 10.82 -3.07 -7.89
N GLY A 239 10.64 -2.84 -9.19
CA GLY A 239 10.83 -1.52 -9.79
C GLY A 239 9.79 -0.48 -9.32
N GLU A 240 10.25 0.73 -9.02
CA GLU A 240 9.41 1.84 -8.56
C GLU A 240 8.33 2.26 -9.55
N ALA A 241 8.48 1.95 -10.84
CA ALA A 241 7.43 2.18 -11.84
C ALA A 241 6.12 1.45 -11.49
N GLY A 242 6.20 0.27 -10.85
CA GLY A 242 5.05 -0.44 -10.32
C GLY A 242 4.40 0.29 -9.14
N VAL A 243 5.19 1.00 -8.34
CA VAL A 243 4.72 1.83 -7.22
C VAL A 243 3.99 3.05 -7.74
N LEU A 244 4.52 3.75 -8.75
CA LEU A 244 3.81 4.88 -9.38
C LEU A 244 2.46 4.46 -9.96
N LYS A 245 2.40 3.32 -10.65
CA LYS A 245 1.16 2.78 -11.22
C LYS A 245 0.11 2.45 -10.15
N TYR A 246 0.56 2.16 -8.93
CA TYR A 246 -0.31 1.84 -7.80
C TYR A 246 0.14 2.55 -6.51
N SER A 247 0.12 3.87 -6.52
CA SER A 247 0.68 4.71 -5.44
C SER A 247 -0.06 4.57 -4.10
N THR A 248 -1.29 4.04 -4.10
CA THR A 248 -2.07 3.72 -2.89
C THR A 248 -1.31 2.80 -1.93
N ILE A 249 -0.36 1.98 -2.40
CA ILE A 249 0.45 1.13 -1.52
C ILE A 249 1.27 1.93 -0.51
N LEU A 250 1.67 3.16 -0.84
CA LEU A 250 2.42 4.06 0.04
C LEU A 250 1.57 4.55 1.23
N THR A 251 0.26 4.30 1.23
CA THR A 251 -0.63 4.65 2.34
C THR A 251 -0.76 3.55 3.39
N LEU A 252 -0.09 2.42 3.20
CA LEU A 252 0.01 1.33 4.18
C LEU A 252 1.14 1.59 5.18
N SER A 253 1.11 0.90 6.32
CA SER A 253 2.26 0.94 7.23
C SER A 253 3.44 0.13 6.67
N PRO A 254 4.70 0.54 6.89
CA PRO A 254 5.88 -0.19 6.43
C PRO A 254 5.86 -1.66 6.85
N ASN A 255 5.53 -1.95 8.11
CA ASN A 255 5.43 -3.32 8.63
C ASN A 255 4.38 -4.17 7.88
N THR A 256 3.26 -3.56 7.48
CA THR A 256 2.23 -4.27 6.70
C THR A 256 2.73 -4.60 5.30
N VAL A 257 3.46 -3.66 4.68
CA VAL A 257 4.03 -3.89 3.35
C VAL A 257 5.07 -5.01 3.41
N LEU A 258 6.01 -4.94 4.37
CA LEU A 258 7.05 -5.95 4.56
C LEU A 258 6.45 -7.34 4.81
N ALA A 259 5.56 -7.48 5.79
CA ALA A 259 4.95 -8.77 6.11
C ALA A 259 4.20 -9.39 4.91
N ARG A 260 3.55 -8.56 4.10
CA ARG A 260 2.87 -9.03 2.88
C ARG A 260 3.84 -9.42 1.79
N MET A 261 4.97 -8.72 1.65
CA MET A 261 6.02 -9.07 0.69
C MET A 261 6.70 -10.39 1.06
N GLU A 262 7.05 -10.58 2.33
CA GLU A 262 7.57 -11.85 2.87
C GLU A 262 6.58 -13.00 2.66
N GLN A 263 5.29 -12.76 2.85
CA GLN A 263 4.27 -13.79 2.60
C GLN A 263 4.18 -14.15 1.11
N LEU A 264 4.26 -13.17 0.21
CA LEU A 264 4.21 -13.44 -1.23
C LEU A 264 5.43 -14.25 -1.69
N GLN A 265 6.61 -14.03 -1.12
CA GLN A 265 7.80 -14.83 -1.43
C GLN A 265 7.65 -16.31 -1.06
N LYS A 266 6.75 -16.68 -0.14
CA LYS A 266 6.51 -18.08 0.24
C LYS A 266 5.65 -18.84 -0.77
N THR A 267 5.03 -18.15 -1.72
CA THR A 267 4.13 -18.73 -2.70
C THR A 267 4.85 -18.85 -4.04
N LYS A 268 5.07 -20.08 -4.52
CA LYS A 268 5.81 -20.37 -5.76
C LYS A 268 5.27 -19.61 -6.98
N GLU A 269 3.94 -19.49 -7.07
CA GLU A 269 3.26 -18.77 -8.16
C GLU A 269 3.64 -17.28 -8.22
N PHE A 270 4.02 -16.68 -7.09
CA PHE A 270 4.43 -15.28 -7.03
C PHE A 270 5.94 -15.09 -7.13
N GLU A 271 6.75 -16.11 -6.87
CA GLU A 271 8.20 -16.05 -7.05
C GLU A 271 8.56 -15.69 -8.50
N VAL A 272 7.95 -16.40 -9.46
CA VAL A 272 8.20 -16.22 -10.90
C VAL A 272 7.78 -14.83 -11.40
N LEU A 273 6.72 -14.27 -10.84
CA LEU A 273 6.16 -12.98 -11.24
C LEU A 273 6.48 -11.85 -10.24
N SER A 274 7.42 -12.08 -9.33
CA SER A 274 7.78 -11.17 -8.23
C SER A 274 8.24 -9.79 -8.74
N LYS A 275 8.89 -9.74 -9.90
CA LYS A 275 9.37 -8.50 -10.52
C LYS A 275 8.35 -7.84 -11.47
N HIS A 276 7.15 -8.41 -11.60
CA HIS A 276 6.12 -7.85 -12.46
C HIS A 276 5.53 -6.57 -11.83
N PRO A 277 5.37 -5.45 -12.55
CA PRO A 277 4.90 -4.18 -11.96
C PRO A 277 3.54 -4.25 -11.25
N ARG A 278 2.70 -5.24 -11.58
CA ARG A 278 1.41 -5.46 -10.90
C ARG A 278 1.53 -6.15 -9.54
N ILE A 279 2.71 -6.63 -9.15
CA ILE A 279 2.95 -7.18 -7.82
C ILE A 279 2.62 -6.15 -6.73
N THR A 280 2.82 -4.85 -7.00
CA THR A 280 2.49 -3.77 -6.06
C THR A 280 0.99 -3.72 -5.74
N LYS A 281 0.14 -3.96 -6.76
CA LYS A 281 -1.31 -4.07 -6.56
C LYS A 281 -1.66 -5.34 -5.77
N LEU A 282 -0.97 -6.43 -6.02
CA LEU A 282 -1.15 -7.68 -5.29
C LEU A 282 -0.80 -7.51 -3.80
N ILE A 283 0.34 -6.89 -3.49
CA ILE A 283 0.75 -6.58 -2.11
C ILE A 283 -0.31 -5.72 -1.42
N ALA A 284 -0.88 -4.73 -2.10
CA ALA A 284 -1.92 -3.90 -1.52
C ALA A 284 -3.21 -4.65 -1.19
N TYR A 285 -3.52 -5.72 -1.93
CA TYR A 285 -4.72 -6.55 -1.78
C TYR A 285 -4.40 -7.99 -1.37
N GLN A 286 -3.29 -8.22 -0.66
CA GLN A 286 -2.74 -9.54 -0.40
C GLN A 286 -3.77 -10.52 0.21
N THR A 287 -4.57 -10.10 1.19
CA THR A 287 -5.59 -10.96 1.80
C THR A 287 -6.63 -11.44 0.77
N LYS A 288 -7.06 -10.55 -0.12
CA LYS A 288 -8.01 -10.89 -1.20
C LYS A 288 -7.36 -11.81 -2.22
N ALA A 289 -6.10 -11.55 -2.57
CA ALA A 289 -5.33 -12.38 -3.49
C ALA A 289 -5.12 -13.79 -2.94
N ALA A 290 -4.79 -13.93 -1.65
CA ALA A 290 -4.58 -15.22 -0.98
C ALA A 290 -5.85 -16.08 -0.99
N ILE A 291 -7.00 -15.50 -0.60
CA ILE A 291 -8.29 -16.21 -0.62
C ILE A 291 -8.65 -16.67 -2.04
N ARG A 292 -8.38 -15.83 -3.05
CA ARG A 292 -8.64 -16.16 -4.44
C ARG A 292 -7.70 -17.24 -4.98
N LEU A 293 -6.44 -17.21 -4.57
CA LEU A 293 -5.48 -18.23 -4.95
C LEU A 293 -5.88 -19.59 -4.36
N ASP A 294 -6.20 -19.64 -3.07
CA ASP A 294 -6.70 -20.84 -2.39
C ASP A 294 -7.95 -21.41 -3.09
N TYR A 295 -8.89 -20.53 -3.45
CA TYR A 295 -10.08 -20.93 -4.22
C TYR A 295 -9.75 -21.47 -5.61
N LEU A 296 -8.83 -20.85 -6.35
CA LEU A 296 -8.38 -21.35 -7.66
C LEU A 296 -7.66 -22.70 -7.55
N GLN A 297 -6.88 -22.90 -6.49
CA GLN A 297 -6.20 -24.17 -6.20
C GLN A 297 -7.19 -25.29 -5.89
N GLN A 298 -8.28 -24.99 -5.14
CA GLN A 298 -9.37 -25.94 -4.91
C GLN A 298 -10.08 -26.35 -6.21
N LEU A 299 -10.21 -25.42 -7.16
CA LEU A 299 -10.73 -25.68 -8.51
C LEU A 299 -9.71 -26.32 -9.45
N LYS A 300 -8.48 -26.61 -8.97
CA LYS A 300 -7.37 -27.15 -9.76
C LYS A 300 -7.00 -26.30 -10.99
N VAL A 301 -7.25 -24.99 -10.93
CA VAL A 301 -6.83 -24.05 -11.98
C VAL A 301 -5.31 -23.86 -11.88
N ARG A 302 -4.59 -24.18 -12.95
CA ARG A 302 -3.12 -24.19 -12.93
C ARG A 302 -2.51 -22.82 -13.27
N CYS A 303 -3.18 -22.02 -14.10
CA CYS A 303 -2.68 -20.75 -14.63
C CYS A 303 -3.23 -19.54 -13.85
N ALA A 304 -2.96 -19.46 -12.54
CA ALA A 304 -3.39 -18.34 -11.72
C ALA A 304 -2.59 -17.05 -12.03
N SER A 305 -3.12 -16.19 -12.90
CA SER A 305 -2.44 -14.93 -13.26
C SER A 305 -2.54 -13.85 -12.16
N LEU A 306 -1.50 -13.01 -12.04
CA LEU A 306 -1.51 -11.83 -11.16
C LEU A 306 -2.70 -10.91 -11.44
N ASN A 307 -3.13 -10.86 -12.70
CA ASN A 307 -4.27 -10.06 -13.14
C ASN A 307 -5.58 -10.51 -12.53
N VAL A 308 -5.84 -11.82 -12.56
CA VAL A 308 -7.06 -12.41 -12.00
C VAL A 308 -7.06 -12.21 -10.48
N LEU A 309 -5.93 -12.46 -9.82
CA LEU A 309 -5.81 -12.35 -8.36
C LEU A 309 -5.98 -10.90 -7.87
N ALA A 310 -5.41 -9.93 -8.58
CA ALA A 310 -5.49 -8.49 -8.25
C ALA A 310 -6.68 -7.75 -8.92
N SER A 311 -7.60 -8.47 -9.57
CA SER A 311 -8.76 -7.90 -10.28
C SER A 311 -9.89 -7.43 -9.34
N HIS A 312 -10.88 -6.73 -9.89
CA HIS A 312 -12.14 -6.47 -9.19
C HIS A 312 -12.95 -7.76 -9.01
N SER A 313 -13.94 -7.78 -8.09
CA SER A 313 -14.70 -9.01 -7.81
C SER A 313 -15.47 -9.52 -9.02
N GLN A 314 -16.13 -8.63 -9.77
CA GLN A 314 -16.85 -8.97 -11.00
C GLN A 314 -15.96 -9.66 -12.06
N ASN A 315 -14.73 -9.15 -12.26
CA ASN A 315 -13.80 -9.73 -13.24
C ASN A 315 -13.29 -11.11 -12.79
N PHE A 316 -13.10 -11.30 -11.49
CA PHE A 316 -12.73 -12.61 -10.95
C PHE A 316 -13.88 -13.61 -11.10
N GLU A 317 -15.10 -13.23 -10.74
CA GLU A 317 -16.29 -14.10 -10.88
C GLU A 317 -16.55 -14.48 -12.34
N LYS A 318 -16.37 -13.52 -13.27
CA LYS A 318 -16.43 -13.80 -14.71
C LYS A 318 -15.36 -14.81 -15.12
N TYR A 319 -14.12 -14.63 -14.69
CA TYR A 319 -13.03 -15.57 -14.99
C TYR A 319 -13.34 -16.99 -14.51
N ILE A 320 -13.88 -17.14 -13.29
CA ILE A 320 -14.28 -18.45 -12.75
C ILE A 320 -15.40 -19.07 -13.59
N ARG A 321 -16.42 -18.29 -13.94
CA ARG A 321 -17.57 -18.76 -14.72
C ARG A 321 -17.18 -19.20 -16.13
N ASP A 322 -16.26 -18.46 -16.74
CA ASP A 322 -15.77 -18.73 -18.08
C ASP A 322 -14.87 -19.99 -18.11
N GLY A 323 -14.35 -20.45 -16.96
CA GLY A 323 -13.64 -21.72 -16.81
C GLY A 323 -12.28 -21.80 -17.53
N TYR A 324 -11.77 -20.69 -18.06
CA TYR A 324 -10.53 -20.68 -18.83
C TYR A 324 -9.29 -20.82 -17.93
N ASP A 325 -8.68 -22.01 -17.89
CA ASP A 325 -7.34 -22.21 -17.32
C ASP A 325 -6.26 -21.74 -18.30
N ARG A 326 -6.03 -20.42 -18.34
CA ARG A 326 -5.14 -19.74 -19.30
C ARG A 326 -4.34 -18.63 -18.63
N ASN A 327 -3.05 -18.52 -18.97
CA ASN A 327 -2.24 -17.39 -18.53
C ASN A 327 -2.66 -16.09 -19.21
N ASN A 328 -2.34 -14.97 -18.56
CA ASN A 328 -2.39 -13.68 -19.21
C ASN A 328 -1.17 -13.51 -20.12
N VAL A 329 -1.38 -13.17 -21.39
CA VAL A 329 -0.32 -12.92 -22.37
C VAL A 329 0.73 -11.93 -21.87
N LYS A 330 0.31 -10.87 -21.15
CA LYS A 330 1.24 -9.86 -20.63
C LYS A 330 2.14 -10.40 -19.53
N ASP A 331 1.62 -11.32 -18.72
CA ASP A 331 2.37 -11.91 -17.62
C ASP A 331 3.42 -12.89 -18.17
N VAL A 332 3.06 -13.70 -19.17
CA VAL A 332 4.01 -14.59 -19.89
C VAL A 332 5.08 -13.77 -20.63
N ALA A 333 4.67 -12.74 -21.36
CA ALA A 333 5.61 -11.89 -22.09
C ALA A 333 6.61 -11.20 -21.14
N HIS A 334 6.14 -10.68 -20.01
CA HIS A 334 7.01 -10.06 -19.01
C HIS A 334 7.98 -11.08 -18.41
N TYR A 335 7.50 -12.28 -18.07
CA TYR A 335 8.33 -13.37 -17.57
C TYR A 335 9.47 -13.72 -18.54
N LEU A 336 9.14 -13.96 -19.81
CA LEU A 336 10.14 -14.33 -20.83
C LEU A 336 11.17 -13.22 -21.06
N LYS A 337 10.75 -11.95 -21.14
CA LYS A 337 11.67 -10.81 -21.26
C LYS A 337 12.64 -10.73 -20.09
N MET A 338 12.14 -10.98 -18.88
CA MET A 338 12.95 -10.97 -17.67
C MET A 338 13.98 -12.11 -17.66
N VAL A 339 13.56 -13.31 -18.05
CA VAL A 339 14.42 -14.50 -18.08
C VAL A 339 15.53 -14.39 -19.12
N PHE A 340 15.18 -13.99 -20.34
CA PHE A 340 16.14 -13.92 -21.45
C PHE A 340 16.86 -12.56 -21.54
N GLN A 341 16.50 -11.59 -20.70
CA GLN A 341 17.07 -10.23 -20.67
C GLN A 341 16.98 -9.51 -22.04
N ARG A 342 15.94 -9.82 -22.82
CA ARG A 342 15.68 -9.19 -24.13
C ARG A 342 14.47 -8.27 -24.06
N GLN A 343 14.54 -7.15 -24.79
CA GLN A 343 13.49 -6.14 -24.82
C GLN A 343 12.47 -6.38 -25.94
N ASP A 344 12.88 -7.11 -26.98
CA ASP A 344 12.02 -7.49 -28.10
C ASP A 344 10.89 -8.45 -27.69
N ASN A 345 9.90 -8.59 -28.56
CA ASN A 345 8.82 -9.56 -28.40
C ASN A 345 9.11 -10.87 -29.13
N GLU A 346 10.33 -11.07 -29.64
CA GLU A 346 10.67 -12.19 -30.52
C GLU A 346 10.46 -13.53 -29.80
N VAL A 347 10.90 -13.61 -28.54
CA VAL A 347 10.68 -14.79 -27.68
C VAL A 347 9.20 -15.21 -27.63
N VAL A 348 8.30 -14.22 -27.52
CA VAL A 348 6.85 -14.46 -27.41
C VAL A 348 6.29 -14.92 -28.74
N GLU A 349 6.76 -14.37 -29.87
CA GLU A 349 6.36 -14.80 -31.20
C GLU A 349 6.85 -16.22 -31.52
N GLN A 350 8.05 -16.59 -31.06
CA GLN A 350 8.54 -17.97 -31.18
C GLN A 350 7.69 -18.94 -30.34
N LEU A 351 7.33 -18.56 -29.11
CA LEU A 351 6.48 -19.37 -28.24
C LEU A 351 5.07 -19.55 -28.84
N LYS A 352 4.51 -18.50 -29.44
CA LYS A 352 3.17 -18.48 -30.08
C LYS A 352 2.99 -19.49 -31.22
N ARG A 353 4.08 -19.99 -31.79
CA ARG A 353 4.02 -21.05 -32.82
C ARG A 353 3.44 -22.35 -32.28
N HIS A 354 3.50 -22.57 -30.95
CA HIS A 354 2.84 -23.71 -30.32
C HIS A 354 1.35 -23.42 -30.06
N PRO A 355 0.40 -24.27 -30.47
CA PRO A 355 -1.04 -23.96 -30.40
C PRO A 355 -1.54 -23.68 -28.98
N ASN A 356 -0.98 -24.39 -27.99
CA ASN A 356 -1.39 -24.31 -26.58
C ASN A 356 -0.48 -23.44 -25.70
N TRP A 357 0.30 -22.52 -26.27
CA TRP A 357 1.38 -21.80 -25.57
C TRP A 357 0.97 -21.02 -24.31
N PHE A 358 -0.29 -20.59 -24.20
CA PHE A 358 -0.79 -19.82 -23.05
C PHE A 358 -1.49 -20.68 -21.99
N HIS A 359 -1.56 -22.00 -22.19
CA HIS A 359 -2.21 -22.95 -21.28
C HIS A 359 -1.26 -23.62 -20.27
N VAL A 360 0.03 -23.27 -20.29
CA VAL A 360 1.05 -23.85 -19.42
C VAL A 360 1.46 -22.84 -18.35
N PRO A 361 1.35 -23.15 -17.04
CA PRO A 361 1.70 -22.20 -15.98
C PRO A 361 3.14 -21.70 -16.06
N THR A 362 3.38 -20.42 -15.75
CA THR A 362 4.75 -19.85 -15.75
C THR A 362 5.66 -20.52 -14.72
N VAL A 363 5.11 -21.10 -13.65
CA VAL A 363 5.87 -21.90 -12.67
C VAL A 363 6.49 -23.14 -13.33
N GLN A 364 5.71 -23.87 -14.12
CA GLN A 364 6.23 -25.01 -14.87
C GLN A 364 7.30 -24.59 -15.88
N MET A 365 7.09 -23.46 -16.58
CA MET A 365 8.09 -22.93 -17.51
C MET A 365 9.42 -22.61 -16.79
N GLN A 366 9.35 -22.07 -15.57
CA GLN A 366 10.53 -21.77 -14.74
C GLN A 366 11.22 -23.06 -14.28
N GLU A 367 10.47 -24.07 -13.82
CA GLU A 367 11.03 -25.36 -13.43
C GLU A 367 11.75 -26.05 -14.59
N THR A 368 11.17 -26.02 -15.79
CA THR A 368 11.81 -26.54 -17.00
C THR A 368 13.07 -25.78 -17.37
N LEU A 369 13.03 -24.45 -17.31
CA LEU A 369 14.19 -23.60 -17.56
C LEU A 369 15.34 -23.93 -16.60
N ASP A 370 15.06 -24.00 -15.30
CA ASP A 370 16.08 -24.25 -14.27
C ASP A 370 16.69 -25.65 -14.43
N HIS A 371 15.88 -26.65 -14.80
CA HIS A 371 16.37 -27.98 -15.10
C HIS A 371 17.31 -28.02 -16.32
N LEU A 372 16.92 -27.38 -17.43
CA LEU A 372 17.75 -27.33 -18.65
C LEU A 372 19.08 -26.61 -18.38
N LYS A 373 19.06 -25.51 -17.62
CA LYS A 373 20.28 -24.81 -17.19
C LYS A 373 21.15 -25.69 -16.30
N GLY A 374 20.55 -26.41 -15.35
CA GLY A 374 21.25 -27.37 -14.48
C GLY A 374 21.88 -28.54 -15.24
N THR A 375 21.34 -28.88 -16.41
CA THR A 375 21.88 -29.92 -17.30
C THR A 375 23.01 -29.39 -18.19
N GLY A 376 23.30 -28.08 -18.16
CA GLY A 376 24.44 -27.47 -18.85
C GLY A 376 24.09 -26.77 -20.17
N PHE A 377 22.80 -26.59 -20.50
CA PHE A 377 22.40 -25.81 -21.68
C PHE A 377 22.54 -24.31 -21.43
N SER A 378 23.05 -23.58 -22.42
CA SER A 378 23.15 -22.13 -22.32
C SER A 378 21.77 -21.47 -22.46
N MET A 379 21.65 -20.23 -21.97
CA MET A 379 20.41 -19.45 -22.17
C MET A 379 20.07 -19.26 -23.66
N ASN A 380 21.07 -19.23 -24.54
CA ASN A 380 20.85 -19.08 -25.97
C ASN A 380 20.31 -20.38 -26.59
N ASP A 381 20.80 -21.54 -26.16
CA ASP A 381 20.28 -22.84 -26.60
C ASP A 381 18.79 -22.99 -26.26
N ILE A 382 18.42 -22.57 -25.04
CA ILE A 382 17.04 -22.63 -24.55
C ILE A 382 16.17 -21.59 -25.27
N TYR A 383 16.71 -20.40 -25.55
CA TYR A 383 16.01 -19.34 -26.28
C TYR A 383 15.57 -19.82 -27.68
N GLU A 384 16.49 -20.40 -28.45
CA GLU A 384 16.20 -20.94 -29.79
C GLU A 384 15.20 -22.12 -29.76
N ASN A 385 14.98 -22.72 -28.59
CA ASN A 385 14.06 -23.84 -28.37
C ASN A 385 13.00 -23.53 -27.30
N VAL A 386 12.55 -22.27 -27.20
CA VAL A 386 11.71 -21.79 -26.10
C VAL A 386 10.40 -22.57 -25.89
N GLN A 387 9.89 -23.20 -26.95
CA GLN A 387 8.68 -24.05 -26.90
C GLN A 387 8.84 -25.25 -25.97
N LEU A 388 10.07 -25.74 -25.77
CA LEU A 388 10.37 -26.84 -24.87
C LEU A 388 9.97 -26.51 -23.41
N LEU A 389 9.93 -25.23 -23.03
CA LEU A 389 9.47 -24.79 -21.71
C LEU A 389 8.00 -25.11 -21.43
N LEU A 390 7.20 -25.43 -22.46
CA LEU A 390 5.79 -25.77 -22.35
C LEU A 390 5.55 -27.23 -21.91
N TYR A 391 6.57 -28.09 -22.04
CA TYR A 391 6.41 -29.53 -21.88
C TYR A 391 6.65 -29.98 -20.44
N PRO A 392 6.01 -31.09 -19.99
CA PRO A 392 6.28 -31.67 -18.68
C PRO A 392 7.73 -32.14 -18.54
N LEU A 393 8.36 -31.83 -17.41
CA LEU A 393 9.73 -32.23 -17.09
C LEU A 393 9.96 -33.74 -17.22
N SER A 394 8.99 -34.58 -16.85
CA SER A 394 9.10 -36.04 -16.99
C SER A 394 9.37 -36.47 -18.43
N ARG A 395 8.68 -35.88 -19.41
CA ARG A 395 8.84 -36.18 -20.84
C ARG A 395 10.15 -35.66 -21.38
N ILE A 396 10.51 -34.43 -21.00
CA ILE A 396 11.81 -33.84 -21.37
C ILE A 396 12.92 -34.73 -20.86
N ASN A 397 12.90 -35.12 -19.58
CA ASN A 397 13.93 -35.97 -18.97
C ASN A 397 14.03 -37.33 -19.66
N HIS A 398 12.91 -37.95 -19.99
CA HIS A 398 12.89 -39.24 -20.66
C HIS A 398 13.53 -39.16 -22.06
N LYS A 399 13.06 -38.25 -22.91
CA LYS A 399 13.54 -38.12 -24.29
C LYS A 399 14.97 -37.56 -24.34
N LEU A 400 15.26 -36.52 -23.57
CA LEU A 400 16.61 -35.93 -23.49
C LEU A 400 17.62 -36.91 -22.91
N GLY A 401 17.23 -37.69 -21.89
CA GLY A 401 18.07 -38.74 -21.30
C GLY A 401 18.49 -39.78 -22.32
N LYS A 402 17.54 -40.32 -23.09
CA LYS A 402 17.81 -41.25 -24.20
C LYS A 402 18.77 -40.66 -25.25
N LEU A 403 18.51 -39.42 -25.68
CA LEU A 403 19.37 -38.74 -26.65
C LEU A 403 20.81 -38.55 -26.14
N LEU A 404 20.96 -38.12 -24.88
CA LEU A 404 22.27 -37.94 -24.25
C LEU A 404 23.01 -39.27 -24.05
N GLU A 405 22.29 -40.34 -23.69
CA GLU A 405 22.85 -41.69 -23.57
C GLU A 405 23.37 -42.19 -24.92
N CYS A 406 22.56 -42.11 -25.99
CA CYS A 406 22.97 -42.48 -27.34
C CYS A 406 24.20 -41.69 -27.80
N LYS A 407 24.24 -40.37 -27.53
CA LYS A 407 25.39 -39.53 -27.85
C LYS A 407 26.66 -39.97 -27.11
N ARG A 408 26.56 -40.28 -25.81
CA ARG A 408 27.70 -40.78 -25.01
C ARG A 408 28.16 -42.16 -25.47
N ALA A 409 27.23 -43.05 -25.79
CA ALA A 409 27.51 -44.40 -26.25
C ALA A 409 27.97 -44.45 -27.73
N LYS A 410 27.95 -43.32 -28.46
CA LYS A 410 28.21 -43.24 -29.90
C LYS A 410 27.35 -44.22 -30.71
N LYS A 411 26.09 -44.37 -30.31
CA LYS A 411 25.11 -45.23 -30.98
C LYS A 411 24.10 -44.39 -31.74
N LYS A 412 23.48 -44.98 -32.76
CA LYS A 412 22.30 -44.39 -33.39
C LYS A 412 21.16 -44.35 -32.38
N HIS A 413 20.34 -43.32 -32.46
CA HIS A 413 19.11 -43.24 -31.66
C HIS A 413 18.04 -44.11 -32.32
N ASP A 414 17.49 -45.09 -31.61
CA ASP A 414 16.61 -46.11 -32.19
C ASP A 414 15.36 -45.51 -32.83
N GLU A 415 14.73 -44.52 -32.19
CA GLU A 415 13.50 -43.87 -32.70
C GLU A 415 13.75 -42.91 -33.86
N LEU A 416 14.97 -42.36 -33.99
CA LEU A 416 15.28 -41.30 -34.97
C LEU A 416 16.19 -41.78 -36.10
N GLY A 417 16.87 -42.93 -35.95
CA GLY A 417 17.79 -43.51 -36.92
C GLY A 417 19.09 -42.72 -37.14
N ILE A 418 19.35 -41.66 -36.36
CA ILE A 418 20.50 -40.74 -36.55
C ILE A 418 21.61 -40.96 -35.52
N GLU A 419 22.85 -40.68 -35.93
CA GLU A 419 24.01 -40.61 -35.04
C GLU A 419 24.14 -39.21 -34.42
N LEU A 420 24.35 -39.13 -33.11
CA LEU A 420 24.29 -37.87 -32.36
C LEU A 420 25.66 -37.25 -32.05
N THR A 421 26.74 -37.80 -32.59
CA THR A 421 28.13 -37.44 -32.25
C THR A 421 28.48 -35.99 -32.59
N SER A 422 27.96 -35.45 -33.69
CA SER A 422 28.18 -34.07 -34.16
C SER A 422 27.09 -33.06 -33.76
N VAL A 423 26.08 -33.48 -33.01
CA VAL A 423 24.90 -32.65 -32.68
C VAL A 423 25.26 -31.59 -31.64
N THR A 424 25.01 -30.33 -31.94
CA THR A 424 25.21 -29.19 -31.02
C THR A 424 24.20 -29.20 -29.85
N PRO A 425 24.45 -28.49 -28.74
CA PRO A 425 23.48 -28.39 -27.65
C PRO A 425 22.12 -27.82 -28.09
N THR A 426 22.12 -26.78 -28.93
CA THR A 426 20.89 -26.22 -29.51
C THR A 426 20.11 -27.29 -30.29
N GLN A 427 20.78 -28.01 -31.20
CA GLN A 427 20.15 -29.08 -31.98
C GLN A 427 19.67 -30.24 -31.10
N MET A 428 20.36 -30.52 -30.00
CA MET A 428 19.95 -31.55 -29.04
C MET A 428 18.58 -31.22 -28.42
N LEU A 429 18.36 -29.95 -28.04
CA LEU A 429 17.06 -29.49 -27.55
C LEU A 429 15.99 -29.54 -28.65
N SER A 430 16.34 -29.18 -29.88
CA SER A 430 15.41 -29.28 -31.03
C SER A 430 15.00 -30.73 -31.30
N LEU A 431 15.95 -31.67 -31.24
CA LEU A 431 15.68 -33.11 -31.40
C LEU A 431 14.85 -33.66 -30.23
N CYS A 432 15.07 -33.17 -29.00
CA CYS A 432 14.24 -33.52 -27.85
C CYS A 432 12.79 -33.09 -28.08
N LEU A 433 12.56 -31.84 -28.48
CA LEU A 433 11.23 -31.33 -28.81
C LEU A 433 10.59 -32.15 -29.93
N TYR A 434 11.34 -32.44 -30.99
CA TYR A 434 10.87 -33.26 -32.11
C TYR A 434 10.48 -34.67 -31.66
N ALA A 435 11.31 -35.33 -30.85
CA ALA A 435 11.04 -36.69 -30.37
C ALA A 435 9.83 -36.74 -29.43
N ILE A 436 9.55 -35.67 -28.67
CA ILE A 436 8.31 -35.55 -27.90
C ILE A 436 7.12 -35.41 -28.85
N GLU A 437 7.15 -34.45 -29.78
CA GLU A 437 6.03 -34.20 -30.69
C GLU A 437 5.76 -35.36 -31.65
N LEU A 438 6.78 -36.17 -31.97
CA LEU A 438 6.63 -37.39 -32.76
C LEU A 438 5.65 -38.37 -32.10
N ASP A 439 5.71 -38.54 -30.77
CA ASP A 439 4.79 -39.40 -30.02
C ASP A 439 3.34 -38.86 -30.04
N PHE A 440 3.18 -37.56 -30.26
CA PHE A 440 1.90 -36.84 -30.26
C PHE A 440 1.48 -36.37 -31.65
N HIS A 441 2.08 -36.90 -32.72
CA HIS A 441 1.74 -36.56 -34.11
C HIS A 441 1.72 -35.05 -34.40
N PHE A 442 2.59 -34.28 -33.72
CA PHE A 442 2.72 -32.83 -33.89
C PHE A 442 1.44 -32.02 -33.60
N THR A 443 0.52 -32.54 -32.79
CA THR A 443 -0.70 -31.80 -32.39
C THR A 443 -0.44 -30.73 -31.34
N GLY A 444 0.71 -30.77 -30.67
CA GLY A 444 0.99 -29.94 -29.49
C GLY A 444 0.29 -30.42 -28.21
N ASP A 445 -0.26 -31.64 -28.19
CA ASP A 445 -0.86 -32.25 -26.98
C ASP A 445 0.18 -32.87 -26.04
N GLY A 446 1.45 -32.92 -26.47
CA GLY A 446 2.59 -33.33 -25.66
C GLY A 446 2.84 -32.44 -24.44
N ILE A 447 2.12 -31.32 -24.29
CA ILE A 447 2.20 -30.47 -23.10
C ILE A 447 1.34 -30.98 -21.92
N TRP A 448 0.35 -31.84 -22.17
CA TRP A 448 -0.63 -32.22 -21.14
C TRP A 448 -0.08 -33.35 -20.26
N PRO A 449 -0.12 -33.24 -18.92
CA PRO A 449 0.28 -34.34 -18.04
C PRO A 449 -0.50 -35.62 -18.35
N GLU A 450 0.12 -36.79 -18.16
CA GLU A 450 -0.49 -38.10 -18.43
C GLU A 450 -1.84 -38.30 -17.71
N GLN A 451 -2.04 -37.66 -16.55
CA GLN A 451 -3.27 -37.70 -15.77
C GLN A 451 -4.44 -36.92 -16.40
N VAL A 452 -4.18 -35.94 -17.26
CA VAL A 452 -5.22 -35.09 -17.91
C VAL A 452 -5.71 -35.73 -19.21
N GLN A 453 -4.87 -36.55 -19.86
CA GLN A 453 -5.21 -37.23 -21.11
C GLN A 453 -6.28 -38.33 -20.95
N HIS A 454 -6.62 -38.70 -19.71
CA HIS A 454 -7.64 -39.70 -19.39
C HIS A 454 -8.96 -39.12 -18.85
N SER A 455 -9.08 -37.79 -18.70
CA SER A 455 -10.26 -37.15 -18.09
C SER A 455 -11.08 -36.31 -19.07
N ASP A 456 -11.50 -36.90 -20.18
CA ASP A 456 -12.59 -36.34 -20.99
C ASP A 456 -13.92 -36.89 -20.48
N SER A 457 -14.50 -36.18 -19.50
CA SER A 457 -15.93 -36.24 -19.19
C SER A 457 -16.34 -34.92 -18.55
N SER A 458 -16.97 -34.08 -19.36
CA SER A 458 -17.67 -32.86 -18.99
C SER A 458 -18.53 -33.04 -17.74
N THR A 459 -18.21 -32.31 -16.67
CA THR A 459 -19.16 -32.05 -15.57
C THR A 459 -19.22 -30.55 -15.32
N GLY A 460 -20.25 -29.92 -15.89
CA GLY A 460 -20.66 -28.58 -15.52
C GLY A 460 -21.14 -28.59 -14.06
N THR A 461 -20.23 -28.27 -13.14
CA THR A 461 -20.56 -28.08 -11.73
C THR A 461 -21.07 -26.65 -11.57
N ASN A 462 -22.29 -26.51 -11.04
CA ASN A 462 -22.80 -25.22 -10.58
C ASN A 462 -21.99 -24.82 -9.34
N ILE A 463 -20.95 -24.00 -9.55
CA ILE A 463 -20.08 -23.55 -8.47
C ILE A 463 -20.76 -22.36 -7.77
N GLU A 464 -21.30 -22.59 -6.57
CA GLU A 464 -21.75 -21.51 -5.70
C GLU A 464 -20.53 -20.74 -5.15
N LEU A 465 -20.41 -19.46 -5.51
CA LEU A 465 -19.34 -18.59 -5.04
C LEU A 465 -19.51 -18.26 -3.55
N PRO A 466 -18.49 -18.45 -2.70
CA PRO A 466 -18.50 -17.98 -1.32
C PRO A 466 -18.81 -16.47 -1.23
N LYS A 467 -19.80 -16.09 -0.39
CA LYS A 467 -20.20 -14.68 -0.15
C LYS A 467 -19.05 -13.76 0.32
N SER A 468 -17.92 -14.33 0.75
CA SER A 468 -16.70 -13.61 1.12
C SER A 468 -15.92 -13.06 -0.09
N LEU A 469 -16.07 -13.65 -1.29
CA LEU A 469 -15.37 -13.24 -2.52
C LEU A 469 -15.98 -11.98 -3.17
N SER A 470 -17.27 -11.73 -2.90
CA SER A 470 -18.06 -10.64 -3.49
C SER A 470 -17.94 -9.32 -2.73
N LYS A 471 -17.25 -9.27 -1.57
CA LYS A 471 -17.13 -8.04 -0.79
C LYS A 471 -16.01 -7.15 -1.31
N ASP A 472 -16.37 -5.94 -1.73
CA ASP A 472 -15.41 -4.86 -1.94
C ASP A 472 -14.82 -4.41 -0.60
N TYR A 473 -13.58 -4.83 -0.34
CA TYR A 473 -12.78 -4.25 0.73
C TYR A 473 -12.43 -2.80 0.38
N LYS A 474 -13.26 -1.86 0.84
CA LYS A 474 -12.94 -0.44 0.84
C LYS A 474 -11.87 -0.17 1.89
N PHE A 475 -10.73 0.36 1.44
CA PHE A 475 -9.61 0.77 2.27
C PHE A 475 -10.09 1.62 3.48
N GLY A 476 -9.66 1.26 4.69
CA GLY A 476 -9.85 2.09 5.89
C GLY A 476 -11.12 1.84 6.72
N LYS A 477 -11.94 0.83 6.42
CA LYS A 477 -12.99 0.37 7.36
C LYS A 477 -12.47 -0.78 8.22
N LYS A 478 -12.55 -0.64 9.55
CA LYS A 478 -12.37 -1.78 10.48
C LYS A 478 -13.31 -2.92 10.06
N PRO A 479 -12.87 -4.18 10.10
CA PRO A 479 -13.77 -5.31 9.89
C PRO A 479 -14.93 -5.22 10.89
N SER A 480 -16.17 -5.41 10.42
CA SER A 480 -17.31 -5.57 11.30
C SER A 480 -17.08 -6.82 12.16
N ALA A 481 -16.94 -6.64 13.47
CA ALA A 481 -16.89 -7.75 14.41
C ALA A 481 -18.15 -8.61 14.20
N GLN A 482 -17.97 -9.85 13.77
CA GLN A 482 -19.05 -10.84 13.80
C GLN A 482 -19.45 -11.00 15.27
N LYS A 483 -20.70 -10.67 15.58
CA LYS A 483 -21.32 -11.07 16.85
C LYS A 483 -21.25 -12.59 16.90
N LYS A 484 -20.47 -13.12 17.86
CA LYS A 484 -20.60 -14.51 18.27
C LYS A 484 -21.99 -14.64 18.86
N ASN A 485 -22.89 -15.32 18.15
CA ASN A 485 -24.07 -15.90 18.76
C ASN A 485 -23.58 -17.08 19.57
N SER A 486 -23.51 -16.92 20.89
CA SER A 486 -23.44 -18.02 21.83
C SER A 486 -24.85 -18.60 21.98
N SER A 487 -24.98 -19.85 21.55
CA SER A 487 -26.01 -20.77 22.05
C SER A 487 -25.79 -21.04 23.53
#